data_AF-A0A2W4T8F2-F1
#
_entry.id   AF-A0A2W4T8F2-F1
#
_cell.length_a   1.000
_cell.length_b   1.000
_cell.length_c   1.000
_cell.angle_alpha   90.00
_cell.angle_beta   90.00
_cell.angle_gamma   90.00
#
_symmetry.space_group_name_H-M   'P 1'
#
loop_
_entity.id
_entity.type
_entity.pdbx_description
1 polymer ?
#
loop_
_entity_poly.entity_id
_entity_poly.type
_entity_poly.pdbx_seq_one_letter_code
_entity_poly.pdbx_strand_id
1 'polypeptide(L)'
;MKSDAAALEESALWMSLPGGNDVIEWFGRVPDFHDAEIISLHLDRGGPSRLAIHFFKLQQSITHSKGVMEPTGDAIVTFELDYIVDLNLDGFGHQNVIYGLKLTRADADPARAPYYAIDHSPLDYEIELEPCYGLGGKIRARTVRLLFELGRPKPPRPMM
;
A
#
# COMPACT_ATOMS: atom_id res chain seq x y z
N MET A 1 12.90 9.48 -11.89
CA MET A 1 12.39 8.55 -12.93
C MET A 1 13.08 7.22 -12.68
N LYS A 2 12.33 6.15 -12.39
CA LYS A 2 12.91 4.79 -12.21
C LYS A 2 13.50 4.32 -13.55
N SER A 3 14.51 3.46 -13.51
CA SER A 3 15.01 2.81 -14.72
C SER A 3 14.01 1.76 -15.23
N ASP A 4 14.04 1.44 -16.51
CA ASP A 4 13.14 0.44 -17.10
C ASP A 4 13.26 -0.94 -16.42
N ALA A 5 14.48 -1.32 -16.04
CA ALA A 5 14.74 -2.57 -15.31
C ALA A 5 14.06 -2.60 -13.93
N ALA A 6 14.17 -1.51 -13.17
CA ALA A 6 13.54 -1.41 -11.85
C ALA A 6 12.01 -1.43 -11.93
N ALA A 7 11.43 -0.81 -12.98
CA ALA A 7 9.99 -0.85 -13.21
C ALA A 7 9.48 -2.25 -13.57
N LEU A 8 10.27 -3.03 -14.32
CA LEU A 8 9.95 -4.43 -14.65
C LEU A 8 10.02 -5.33 -13.43
N GLU A 9 11.05 -5.18 -12.59
CA GLU A 9 11.18 -5.94 -11.34
C GLU A 9 10.04 -5.65 -10.37
N GLU A 10 9.68 -4.38 -10.21
CA GLU A 10 8.55 -3.96 -9.39
C GLU A 10 7.23 -4.55 -9.91
N SER A 11 7.00 -4.49 -11.23
CA SER A 11 5.82 -5.10 -11.85
C SER A 11 5.78 -6.62 -11.61
N ALA A 12 6.91 -7.31 -11.77
CA ALA A 12 7.00 -8.75 -11.53
C ALA A 12 6.73 -9.10 -10.06
N LEU A 13 7.22 -8.29 -9.11
CA LEU A 13 6.94 -8.47 -7.68
C LEU A 13 5.45 -8.37 -7.39
N TRP A 14 4.80 -7.32 -7.90
CA TRP A 14 3.36 -7.13 -7.74
C TRP A 14 2.54 -8.25 -8.39
N MET A 15 2.87 -8.66 -9.62
CA MET A 15 2.21 -9.78 -10.31
C MET A 15 2.41 -11.12 -9.60
N SER A 16 3.46 -11.27 -8.79
CA SER A 16 3.68 -12.48 -7.99
C SER A 16 2.78 -12.57 -6.75
N LEU A 17 2.17 -11.46 -6.32
CA LEU A 17 1.24 -11.46 -5.21
C LEU A 17 -0.13 -12.01 -5.63
N PRO A 18 -0.77 -12.88 -4.82
CA PRO A 18 -2.18 -13.19 -5.01
C PRO A 18 -3.02 -11.90 -5.02
N GLY A 19 -3.80 -11.68 -6.08
CA GLY A 19 -4.61 -10.47 -6.28
C GLY A 19 -3.86 -9.26 -6.87
N GLY A 20 -2.54 -9.36 -7.10
CA GLY A 20 -1.77 -8.25 -7.68
C GLY A 20 -2.09 -7.93 -9.13
N ASN A 21 -2.44 -8.94 -9.93
CA ASN A 21 -2.86 -8.73 -11.31
C ASN A 21 -4.14 -7.89 -11.40
N ASP A 22 -5.13 -8.11 -10.53
CA ASP A 22 -6.39 -7.36 -10.54
C ASP A 22 -6.15 -5.85 -10.32
N VAL A 23 -5.22 -5.51 -9.42
CA VAL A 23 -4.81 -4.12 -9.16
C VAL A 23 -4.12 -3.51 -10.38
N ILE A 24 -3.17 -4.23 -10.97
CA ILE A 24 -2.42 -3.77 -12.16
C ILE A 24 -3.35 -3.61 -13.36
N GLU A 25 -4.24 -4.56 -13.61
CA GLU A 25 -5.17 -4.52 -14.74
C GLU A 25 -6.12 -3.32 -14.64
N TRP A 26 -6.65 -3.04 -13.44
CA TRP A 26 -7.52 -1.89 -13.24
C TRP A 26 -6.76 -0.56 -13.37
N PHE A 27 -5.59 -0.45 -12.74
CA PHE A 27 -4.82 0.79 -12.73
C PHE A 27 -4.09 1.05 -14.05
N GLY A 28 -3.67 -0.02 -14.74
CA GLY A 28 -2.90 -0.03 -15.98
C GLY A 28 -1.37 -0.07 -15.78
N ARG A 29 -0.91 -0.08 -14.53
CA ARG A 29 0.49 -0.19 -14.09
C ARG A 29 0.52 -0.50 -12.59
N VAL A 30 1.71 -0.69 -12.02
CA VAL A 30 1.87 -0.66 -10.56
C VAL A 30 1.49 0.74 -10.04
N PRO A 31 0.53 0.86 -9.12
CA PRO A 31 0.16 2.14 -8.52
C PRO A 31 1.25 2.66 -7.58
N ASP A 32 1.49 3.97 -7.61
CA ASP A 32 2.34 4.68 -6.64
C ASP A 32 1.57 5.03 -5.36
N PHE A 33 0.23 5.00 -5.40
CA PHE A 33 -0.66 5.44 -4.34
C PHE A 33 -0.51 6.92 -3.96
N HIS A 34 -0.12 7.77 -4.91
CA HIS A 34 -0.07 9.21 -4.66
C HIS A 34 -1.46 9.75 -4.32
N ASP A 35 -1.54 10.51 -3.22
CA ASP A 35 -2.78 11.05 -2.63
C ASP A 35 -3.80 9.97 -2.20
N ALA A 36 -3.38 8.73 -2.04
CA ALA A 36 -4.23 7.69 -1.47
C ALA A 36 -4.42 7.90 0.04
N GLU A 37 -5.52 7.39 0.58
CA GLU A 37 -5.83 7.45 2.01
C GLU A 37 -5.84 6.06 2.63
N ILE A 38 -5.07 5.88 3.71
CA ILE A 38 -5.15 4.70 4.55
C ILE A 38 -6.42 4.78 5.37
N ILE A 39 -7.40 3.96 5.03
CA ILE A 39 -8.72 3.96 5.68
C ILE A 39 -8.77 3.05 6.90
N SER A 40 -7.90 2.03 6.98
CA SER A 40 -7.76 1.21 8.18
C SER A 40 -6.44 0.44 8.23
N LEU A 41 -5.89 0.29 9.44
CA LEU A 41 -4.87 -0.69 9.77
C LEU A 41 -5.38 -1.54 10.94
N HIS A 42 -5.51 -2.85 10.72
CA HIS A 42 -5.93 -3.81 11.72
C HIS A 42 -4.82 -4.83 11.95
N LEU A 43 -4.27 -4.87 13.16
CA LEU A 43 -3.25 -5.83 13.54
C LEU A 43 -3.89 -6.98 14.31
N ASP A 44 -3.72 -8.19 13.82
CA ASP A 44 -4.26 -9.40 14.42
C ASP A 44 -3.14 -10.42 14.66
N ARG A 45 -3.12 -11.00 15.85
CA ARG A 45 -2.15 -12.06 16.23
C ARG A 45 -2.67 -13.46 15.89
N GLY A 46 -3.99 -13.64 15.87
CA GLY A 46 -4.65 -14.92 15.63
C GLY A 46 -4.97 -15.21 14.16
N GLY A 47 -4.79 -14.22 13.29
CA GLY A 47 -5.04 -14.31 11.85
C GLY A 47 -4.35 -13.19 11.07
N PRO A 48 -4.74 -12.99 9.80
CA PRO A 48 -4.13 -11.97 8.94
C PRO A 48 -4.36 -10.56 9.48
N SER A 49 -3.28 -9.78 9.54
CA SER A 49 -3.37 -8.32 9.69
C SER A 49 -3.80 -7.69 8.37
N ARG A 50 -4.43 -6.52 8.41
CA ARG A 50 -4.98 -5.86 7.20
C ARG A 50 -4.62 -4.39 7.15
N LEU A 51 -4.12 -3.95 6.00
CA LEU A 51 -3.96 -2.55 5.64
C LEU A 51 -4.85 -2.25 4.45
N ALA A 52 -5.87 -1.40 4.62
CA ALA A 52 -6.78 -1.01 3.55
C ALA A 52 -6.52 0.43 3.13
N ILE A 53 -6.38 0.64 1.83
CA ILE A 53 -6.05 1.93 1.22
C ILE A 53 -7.09 2.24 0.15
N HIS A 54 -7.74 3.39 0.29
CA HIS A 54 -8.57 3.98 -0.76
C HIS A 54 -7.69 4.83 -1.68
N PHE A 55 -7.86 4.65 -2.98
CA PHE A 55 -7.15 5.39 -4.01
C PHE A 55 -8.03 5.54 -5.24
N PHE A 56 -7.60 6.39 -6.17
CA PHE A 56 -8.36 6.72 -7.37
C PHE A 56 -7.48 6.72 -8.62
N LYS A 57 -8.09 6.44 -9.76
CA LYS A 57 -7.44 6.57 -11.06
C LYS A 57 -7.62 7.99 -11.57
N LEU A 58 -6.52 8.65 -11.93
CA LEU A 58 -6.54 9.93 -12.63
C LEU A 58 -6.38 9.72 -14.13
N GLN A 59 -7.16 10.42 -14.93
CA GLN A 59 -6.97 10.50 -16.39
C GLN A 59 -6.99 11.97 -16.84
N GLN A 60 -6.37 12.24 -17.99
CA GLN A 60 -6.45 13.55 -18.61
C GLN A 60 -7.91 13.90 -18.90
N SER A 61 -8.36 15.04 -18.39
CA SER A 61 -9.72 15.53 -18.66
C SER A 61 -9.94 15.69 -20.15
N ILE A 62 -11.11 15.23 -20.62
CA ILE A 62 -11.59 15.43 -21.99
C ILE A 62 -12.44 16.71 -22.13
N THR A 63 -12.86 17.31 -21.02
CA THR A 63 -13.72 18.50 -20.94
C THR A 63 -12.95 19.76 -20.54
N HIS A 64 -11.83 19.62 -19.82
CA HIS A 64 -10.97 20.71 -19.38
C HIS A 64 -9.68 20.81 -20.21
N SER A 65 -8.90 21.87 -19.97
CA SER A 65 -7.62 22.10 -20.64
C SER A 65 -6.61 20.97 -20.39
N LYS A 66 -5.69 20.83 -21.34
CA LYS A 66 -4.56 19.90 -21.25
C LYS A 66 -3.79 20.13 -19.95
N GLY A 67 -3.52 19.05 -19.21
CA GLY A 67 -2.85 19.08 -17.91
C GLY A 67 -3.80 19.00 -16.72
N VAL A 68 -5.11 19.18 -16.90
CA VAL A 68 -6.11 18.90 -15.86
C VAL A 68 -6.36 17.39 -15.80
N MET A 69 -6.09 16.79 -14.65
CA MET A 69 -6.36 15.39 -14.37
C MET A 69 -7.68 15.26 -13.60
N GLU A 70 -8.53 14.32 -13.99
CA GLU A 70 -9.82 14.04 -13.35
C GLU A 70 -9.86 12.61 -12.80
N PRO A 71 -10.45 12.39 -11.61
CA PRO A 71 -10.72 11.06 -11.10
C PRO A 71 -11.73 10.33 -11.99
N THR A 72 -11.37 9.14 -12.46
CA THR A 72 -12.23 8.30 -13.33
C THR A 72 -12.73 7.03 -12.65
N GLY A 73 -12.30 6.76 -11.43
CA GLY A 73 -12.75 5.61 -10.65
C GLY A 73 -12.07 5.54 -9.30
N ASP A 74 -12.83 5.12 -8.30
CA ASP A 74 -12.38 4.85 -6.94
C ASP A 74 -12.19 3.35 -6.75
N ALA A 75 -11.19 2.97 -5.95
CA ALA A 75 -11.01 1.60 -5.51
C ALA A 75 -10.38 1.53 -4.12
N ILE A 76 -10.55 0.38 -3.48
CA ILE A 76 -9.90 0.03 -2.23
C ILE A 76 -9.00 -1.19 -2.49
N VAL A 77 -7.72 -1.07 -2.14
CA VAL A 77 -6.80 -2.20 -2.08
C VAL A 77 -6.57 -2.54 -0.62
N THR A 78 -6.85 -3.79 -0.25
CA THR A 78 -6.53 -4.32 1.07
C THR A 78 -5.36 -5.29 0.97
N PHE A 79 -4.28 -4.96 1.65
CA PHE A 79 -3.16 -5.86 1.88
C PHE A 79 -3.51 -6.73 3.09
N GLU A 80 -3.67 -8.03 2.89
CA GLU A 80 -3.65 -8.97 4.02
C GLU A 80 -2.22 -9.46 4.23
N LEU A 81 -1.79 -9.39 5.49
CA LEU A 81 -0.42 -9.56 5.94
C LEU A 81 -0.39 -10.68 6.98
N ASP A 82 0.19 -11.81 6.61
CA ASP A 82 0.39 -12.93 7.53
C ASP A 82 1.85 -12.98 7.99
N TYR A 83 2.02 -13.42 9.24
CA TYR A 83 3.32 -13.53 9.90
C TYR A 83 4.09 -12.20 9.84
N ILE A 84 3.55 -11.18 10.51
CA ILE A 84 4.24 -9.90 10.70
C ILE A 84 5.60 -10.17 11.35
N VAL A 85 6.65 -9.76 10.66
CA VAL A 85 8.04 -9.86 11.11
C VAL A 85 8.38 -8.64 11.95
N ASP A 86 8.01 -7.45 11.45
CA ASP A 86 8.38 -6.20 12.07
C ASP A 86 7.36 -5.09 11.79
N LEU A 87 7.22 -4.18 12.75
CA LEU A 87 6.42 -2.96 12.62
C LEU A 87 7.20 -1.78 13.15
N ASN A 88 7.40 -0.77 12.30
CA ASN A 88 7.92 0.53 12.71
C ASN A 88 6.99 1.60 12.14
N LEU A 89 5.99 1.98 12.93
CA LEU A 89 4.91 2.86 12.51
C LEU A 89 4.91 4.13 13.35
N ASP A 90 4.54 5.25 12.74
CA ASP A 90 4.38 6.53 13.42
C ASP A 90 3.14 7.29 12.93
N GLY A 91 2.79 8.34 13.67
CA GLY A 91 1.59 9.14 13.41
C GLY A 91 0.31 8.35 13.69
N PHE A 92 -0.56 8.27 12.68
CA PHE A 92 -1.98 7.94 12.76
C PHE A 92 -2.85 9.07 13.31
N GLY A 93 -3.83 9.49 12.51
CA GLY A 93 -4.73 10.58 12.85
C GLY A 93 -6.12 10.45 12.25
N HIS A 94 -6.87 11.54 12.33
CA HIS A 94 -8.21 11.67 11.74
C HIS A 94 -8.20 11.66 10.20
N GLN A 95 -7.01 11.82 9.60
CA GLN A 95 -6.72 11.69 8.18
C GLN A 95 -5.37 10.97 8.04
N ASN A 96 -5.22 10.10 7.04
CA ASN A 96 -4.01 9.30 6.83
C ASN A 96 -3.65 9.23 5.34
N VAL A 97 -3.30 10.38 4.76
CA VAL A 97 -2.96 10.51 3.33
C VAL A 97 -1.48 10.21 3.13
N ILE A 98 -1.18 9.39 2.12
CA ILE A 98 0.19 9.04 1.74
C ILE A 98 0.62 9.75 0.45
N TYR A 99 1.88 10.16 0.41
CA TYR A 99 2.56 10.55 -0.82
C TYR A 99 2.79 9.35 -1.74
N GLY A 100 2.99 8.18 -1.14
CA GLY A 100 3.08 6.94 -1.89
C GLY A 100 3.25 5.71 -1.00
N LEU A 101 3.22 4.55 -1.65
CA LEU A 101 3.50 3.25 -1.05
C LEU A 101 4.54 2.52 -1.88
N LYS A 102 5.55 1.97 -1.21
CA LYS A 102 6.54 1.09 -1.83
C LYS A 102 6.38 -0.31 -1.27
N LEU A 103 6.29 -1.28 -2.17
CA LEU A 103 6.36 -2.70 -1.85
C LEU A 103 7.68 -3.25 -2.39
N THR A 104 8.48 -3.84 -1.51
CA THR A 104 9.78 -4.40 -1.86
C THR A 104 10.04 -5.71 -1.12
N ARG A 105 11.13 -6.40 -1.46
CA ARG A 105 11.68 -7.44 -0.59
C ARG A 105 12.40 -6.77 0.57
N ALA A 106 12.30 -7.38 1.73
CA ALA A 106 12.89 -6.89 2.96
C ALA A 106 14.42 -6.98 2.92
N ASP A 107 15.07 -5.83 3.07
CA ASP A 107 16.52 -5.78 3.33
C ASP A 107 16.84 -6.15 4.77
N ALA A 108 18.08 -6.59 5.02
CA ALA A 108 18.55 -6.79 6.38
C ALA A 108 18.62 -5.44 7.11
N ASP A 109 18.00 -5.35 8.29
CA ASP A 109 18.09 -4.17 9.15
C ASP A 109 18.57 -4.60 10.55
N PRO A 110 19.89 -4.58 10.79
CA PRO A 110 20.47 -4.97 12.08
C PRO A 110 19.97 -4.12 13.26
N ALA A 111 19.59 -2.86 13.04
CA ALA A 111 19.07 -1.99 14.09
C ALA A 111 17.64 -2.41 14.51
N ARG A 112 16.88 -2.98 13.58
CA ARG A 112 15.54 -3.52 13.83
C ARG A 112 15.52 -4.98 14.29
N ALA A 113 16.60 -5.74 14.08
CA ALA A 113 16.66 -7.16 14.42
C ALA A 113 16.18 -7.53 15.84
N PRO A 114 16.43 -6.75 16.91
CA PRO A 114 15.90 -7.05 18.24
C PRO A 114 14.37 -6.98 18.37
N TYR A 115 13.68 -6.34 17.42
CA TYR A 115 12.22 -6.16 17.41
C TYR A 115 11.50 -7.19 16.55
N TYR A 116 12.23 -8.04 15.82
CA TYR A 116 11.61 -9.02 14.94
C TYR A 116 10.83 -10.06 15.75
N ALA A 117 9.56 -10.22 15.40
CA ALA A 117 8.66 -11.16 16.07
C ALA A 117 8.92 -12.63 15.67
N ILE A 118 9.55 -12.84 14.51
CA ILE A 118 9.96 -14.13 13.95
C ILE A 118 11.29 -13.96 13.20
N ASP A 119 11.94 -15.07 12.84
CA ASP A 119 13.19 -15.03 12.06
C ASP A 119 12.99 -14.31 10.72
N HIS A 120 13.83 -13.32 10.43
CA HIS A 120 13.79 -12.62 9.13
C HIS A 120 14.22 -13.53 7.97
N SER A 121 13.74 -13.21 6.77
CA SER A 121 14.19 -13.78 5.51
C SER A 121 14.34 -12.68 4.45
N PRO A 122 15.32 -12.81 3.53
CA PRO A 122 15.37 -11.94 2.34
C PRO A 122 14.14 -12.08 1.43
N LEU A 123 13.30 -13.10 1.65
CA LEU A 123 12.04 -13.26 0.94
C LEU A 123 10.87 -12.55 1.63
N ASP A 124 11.05 -11.98 2.82
CA ASP A 124 9.97 -11.20 3.44
C ASP A 124 9.63 -9.97 2.57
N TYR A 125 8.40 -9.51 2.68
CA TYR A 125 7.94 -8.28 2.03
C TYR A 125 8.07 -7.12 3.01
N GLU A 126 8.47 -5.96 2.50
CA GLU A 126 8.42 -4.69 3.21
C GLU A 126 7.51 -3.73 2.47
N ILE A 127 6.51 -3.21 3.20
CA ILE A 127 5.63 -2.13 2.76
C ILE A 127 6.11 -0.87 3.49
N GLU A 128 6.55 0.12 2.74
CA GLU A 128 6.85 1.46 3.23
C GLU A 128 5.71 2.41 2.86
N LEU A 129 5.17 3.05 3.88
CA LEU A 129 4.13 4.07 3.81
C LEU A 129 4.81 5.43 3.92
N GLU A 130 4.79 6.21 2.84
CA GLU A 130 5.37 7.54 2.81
C GLU A 130 4.28 8.56 3.13
N PRO A 131 4.16 9.06 4.38
CA PRO A 131 3.05 9.90 4.77
C PRO A 131 3.15 11.29 4.14
N CYS A 132 2.02 11.79 3.66
CA CYS A 132 1.79 13.23 3.49
C CYS A 132 1.20 13.80 4.80
N TYR A 133 0.28 13.06 5.42
CA TYR A 133 -0.31 13.38 6.72
C TYR A 133 -0.78 12.10 7.43
N GLY A 134 -0.56 11.99 8.74
CA GLY A 134 -1.05 10.87 9.54
C GLY A 134 -0.11 9.68 9.56
N LEU A 135 -0.65 8.47 9.37
CA LEU A 135 0.07 7.20 9.48
C LEU A 135 1.19 7.05 8.45
N GLY A 136 2.39 6.76 8.93
CA GLY A 136 3.56 6.43 8.12
C GLY A 136 4.36 5.25 8.68
N GLY A 137 5.46 4.92 7.99
CA GLY A 137 6.44 3.95 8.47
C GLY A 137 6.47 2.66 7.66
N LYS A 138 6.94 1.58 8.27
CA LYS A 138 7.25 0.30 7.61
C LYS A 138 6.53 -0.87 8.26
N ILE A 139 6.02 -1.75 7.41
CA ILE A 139 5.42 -3.03 7.80
C ILE A 139 6.16 -4.14 7.07
N ARG A 140 6.72 -5.09 7.84
CA ARG A 140 7.38 -6.28 7.28
C ARG A 140 6.54 -7.51 7.56
N ALA A 141 6.28 -8.32 6.52
CA ALA A 141 5.46 -9.52 6.62
C ALA A 141 6.05 -10.65 5.76
N ARG A 142 5.87 -11.90 6.18
CA ARG A 142 6.31 -13.07 5.40
C ARG A 142 5.56 -13.18 4.08
N THR A 143 4.25 -12.93 4.13
CA THR A 143 3.37 -13.08 2.99
C THR A 143 2.42 -11.90 2.89
N VAL A 144 2.19 -11.48 1.66
CA VAL A 144 1.26 -10.42 1.30
C VAL A 144 0.31 -10.98 0.25
N ARG A 145 -0.98 -10.69 0.42
CA ARG A 145 -2.01 -10.88 -0.59
C ARG A 145 -2.85 -9.63 -0.71
N LEU A 146 -3.40 -9.41 -1.90
CA LEU A 146 -4.19 -8.23 -2.21
C LEU A 146 -5.64 -8.64 -2.42
N LEU A 147 -6.54 -7.86 -1.83
CA LEU A 147 -7.95 -7.86 -2.16
C LEU A 147 -8.25 -6.52 -2.83
N PHE A 148 -8.96 -6.58 -3.95
CA PHE A 148 -9.30 -5.40 -4.75
C PHE A 148 -10.81 -5.22 -4.82
N GLU A 149 -11.28 -4.04 -4.45
CA GLU A 149 -12.70 -3.69 -4.45
C GLU A 149 -12.90 -2.34 -5.16
N LEU A 150 -13.91 -2.26 -6.02
CA LEU A 150 -14.30 -1.00 -6.67
C LEU A 150 -15.15 -0.15 -5.73
N GLY A 151 -14.99 1.16 -5.85
CA GLY A 151 -15.81 2.15 -5.16
C GLY A 151 -15.10 2.84 -4.00
N ARG A 152 -15.89 3.59 -3.25
CA ARG A 152 -15.43 4.43 -2.14
C ARG A 152 -15.58 3.74 -0.80
N PRO A 153 -14.72 4.07 0.18
CA PRO A 153 -14.91 3.63 1.54
C PRO A 153 -16.22 4.18 2.12
N LYS A 154 -16.76 3.49 3.13
CA LYS A 154 -17.82 4.07 3.95
C LYS A 154 -17.28 5.31 4.65
N PRO A 155 -18.07 6.39 4.78
CA PRO A 155 -17.60 7.59 5.46
C PRO A 155 -17.21 7.27 6.90
N PRO A 156 -16.15 7.93 7.43
CA PRO A 156 -15.77 7.75 8.82
C PRO A 156 -16.92 8.16 9.75
N ARG A 157 -16.94 7.60 10.96
CA ARG A 157 -17.92 8.02 11.97
C ARG A 157 -17.74 9.52 12.24
N PRO A 158 -18.83 10.30 12.33
CA PRO A 158 -18.74 11.72 12.68
C PRO A 158 -18.00 11.87 14.01
N MET A 159 -17.06 12.81 14.07
CA MET A 159 -16.48 13.23 15.34
C MET A 159 -17.54 14.04 16.08
N MET A 160 -17.99 13.55 17.24
CA MET A 160 -18.89 14.27 18.15
C MET A 160 -18.12 15.32 18.96
#